data_AF-W2C890-F1
#
_entry.id   AF-W2C890-F1
#
_cell.length_a   1.000
_cell.length_b   1.000
_cell.length_c   1.000
_cell.angle_alpha   90.00
_cell.angle_beta   90.00
_cell.angle_gamma   90.00
#
_symmetry.space_group_name_H-M   'P 1'
#
loop_
_entity.id
_entity.type
_entity.pdbx_description
1 polymer ?
#
loop_
_entity_poly.entity_id
_entity_poly.type
_entity_poly.pdbx_seq_one_letter_code
_entity_poly.pdbx_strand_id
1 'polypeptide(L)' 'MDILIVAIVTLAINLLLGRWRVRYRKFSPMWWVLIHASIPIVIPLRIGLGVPLWTVPVFITLGVAGQALGARLRW' A
#
# COMPACT_ATOMS: atom_id res chain seq x y z
N MET A 1 7.50 -9.03 -15.93
CA MET A 1 6.17 -9.41 -15.40
C MET A 1 6.09 -9.13 -13.89
N ASP A 2 7.18 -9.33 -13.15
CA ASP A 2 7.22 -9.20 -11.69
C ASP A 2 6.95 -7.79 -11.14
N ILE A 3 7.42 -6.75 -11.84
CA ILE A 3 7.13 -5.34 -11.47
C ILE A 3 5.62 -5.08 -11.44
N LEU A 4 4.88 -5.64 -12.41
CA LEU A 4 3.43 -5.49 -12.49
C LEU A 4 2.73 -6.21 -11.33
N ILE A 5 3.20 -7.39 -10.95
CA ILE A 5 2.68 -8.14 -9.80
C ILE A 5 2.82 -7.29 -8.52
N VAL A 6 4.02 -6.77 -8.25
CA VAL A 6 4.26 -5.93 -7.07
C VAL A 6 3.42 -4.65 -7.14
N ALA A 7 3.27 -4.03 -8.31
CA ALA A 7 2.47 -2.83 -8.49
C ALA A 7 0.98 -3.07 -8.19
N ILE A 8 0.39 -4.14 -8.75
CA ILE A 8 -1.01 -4.51 -8.53
C ILE A 8 -1.25 -4.83 -7.06
N VAL A 9 -0.38 -5.64 -6.43
CA VAL A 9 -0.49 -5.98 -5.01
C VAL A 9 -0.38 -4.73 -4.14
N THR A 10 0.58 -3.85 -4.44
CA THR A 10 0.77 -2.58 -3.71
C THR A 10 -0.49 -1.72 -3.76
N LEU A 11 -1.07 -1.55 -4.95
CA LEU A 11 -2.28 -0.75 -5.14
C LEU A 11 -3.49 -1.39 -4.44
N ALA A 12 -3.72 -2.69 -4.64
CA ALA A 12 -4.85 -3.42 -4.08
C ALA A 12 -4.85 -3.41 -2.54
N ILE A 13 -3.70 -3.68 -1.92
CA ILE A 13 -3.56 -3.63 -0.46
C ILE A 13 -3.81 -2.21 0.04
N ASN A 14 -3.25 -1.19 -0.61
CA ASN A 14 -3.42 0.19 -0.15
C ASN A 14 -4.83 0.73 -0.37
N LEU A 15 -5.58 0.25 -1.36
CA LEU A 15 -7.02 0.52 -1.47
C LEU A 15 -7.77 -0.02 -0.25
N LEU A 16 -7.53 -1.29 0.12
CA LEU A 16 -8.16 -1.92 1.29
C LEU A 16 -7.79 -1.21 2.60
N LEU A 17 -6.50 -0.97 2.82
CA LEU A 17 -6.02 -0.29 4.02
C LEU A 17 -6.52 1.15 4.08
N GLY A 18 -6.56 1.85 2.95
CA GLY A 18 -7.15 3.18 2.83
C GLY A 18 -8.63 3.22 3.23
N ARG A 19 -9.39 2.17 2.88
CA ARG A 19 -10.78 2.00 3.34
C ARG A 19 -10.90 1.83 4.83
N TRP A 20 -10.07 1.00 5.43
CA TRP A 20 -10.18 0.72 6.85
C TRP A 20 -9.66 1.88 7.69
N ARG A 21 -8.66 2.60 7.20
CA ARG A 21 -8.01 3.72 7.89
C ARG A 21 -8.98 4.84 8.26
N VAL A 22 -10.00 5.11 7.44
CA VAL A 22 -10.98 6.18 7.72
C VAL A 22 -11.85 5.91 8.95
N ARG A 23 -11.89 4.67 9.45
CA ARG A 23 -12.62 4.29 10.67
C ARG A 23 -11.89 4.71 11.95
N TYR A 24 -10.64 5.15 11.86
CA TYR A 24 -9.80 5.49 13.00
C TYR A 24 -9.44 6.98 13.00
N ARG A 25 -9.35 7.56 14.20
CA ARG A 25 -8.93 8.97 14.38
C ARG A 25 -7.56 9.17 13.74
N LYS A 26 -7.42 10.22 12.93
CA LYS A 26 -6.14 10.60 12.32
C LYS A 26 -5.06 10.70 13.42
N PHE A 27 -3.89 10.13 13.15
CA PHE A 27 -2.75 10.03 14.09
C PHE A 27 -2.97 9.17 15.34
N SER A 28 -4.04 8.37 15.41
CA SER A 28 -4.13 7.30 16.40
C SER A 28 -3.13 6.16 16.08
N PRO A 29 -2.78 5.31 17.05
CA PRO A 29 -1.91 4.16 16.80
C PRO A 29 -2.41 3.27 15.65
N MET A 30 -3.70 2.96 15.62
CA MET A 30 -4.26 2.11 14.57
C MET A 30 -4.28 2.80 13.19
N TRP A 31 -4.48 4.12 13.15
CA TRP A 31 -4.34 4.88 11.91
C TRP A 31 -2.91 4.81 11.36
N TRP A 32 -1.90 4.88 12.24
CA TRP A 32 -0.49 4.70 11.89
C TRP A 32 -0.19 3.30 11.36
N VAL A 33 -0.69 2.26 12.05
CA VAL A 33 -0.56 0.86 11.62
C VAL A 33 -1.13 0.68 10.22
N LEU A 34 -2.33 1.18 9.94
CA LEU A 34 -2.98 1.00 8.64
C LEU A 34 -2.27 1.72 7.47
N ILE A 35 -1.46 2.73 7.74
CA ILE A 35 -0.60 3.34 6.71
C ILE A 35 0.62 2.47 6.42
N HIS A 36 1.21 1.88 7.46
CA HIS A 36 2.48 1.15 7.33
C HIS A 36 2.28 -0.35 7.09
N ALA A 37 1.07 -0.88 7.28
CA ALA A 37 0.76 -2.30 7.15
C ALA A 37 1.05 -2.88 5.75
N SER A 38 1.09 -2.05 4.70
CA SER A 38 1.51 -2.54 3.37
C SER A 38 3.01 -2.80 3.26
N ILE A 39 3.85 -2.11 4.04
CA ILE A 39 5.31 -2.21 3.99
C ILE A 39 5.80 -3.64 4.28
N PRO A 40 5.38 -4.32 5.37
CA PRO A 40 5.80 -5.69 5.65
C PRO A 40 5.26 -6.73 4.65
N ILE A 41 4.38 -6.34 3.72
CA ILE A 41 3.87 -7.21 2.67
C ILE A 41 4.59 -6.95 1.34
N VAL A 42 4.69 -5.67 0.95
CA VAL A 42 5.25 -5.25 -0.35
C VAL A 42 6.77 -5.41 -0.41
N ILE A 43 7.50 -5.14 0.69
CA ILE A 43 8.96 -5.26 0.70
C ILE A 43 9.41 -6.71 0.49
N PRO A 44 8.93 -7.70 1.26
CA PRO A 44 9.32 -9.10 1.04
C PRO A 44 8.91 -9.59 -0.35
N LEU A 45 7.72 -9.21 -0.85
CA LEU A 45 7.27 -9.57 -2.19
C LEU A 45 8.21 -9.03 -3.27
N ARG A 46 8.61 -7.76 -3.18
CA ARG A 46 9.58 -7.14 -4.10
C ARG A 46 10.91 -7.90 -4.08
N ILE A 47 11.45 -8.17 -2.89
CA ILE A 47 12.74 -8.86 -2.73
C ILE A 47 12.66 -10.28 -3.30
N GLY A 48 11.61 -11.04 -2.95
CA GLY A 48 11.42 -12.42 -3.39
C GLY A 48 11.24 -12.56 -4.90
N LEU A 49 10.68 -11.55 -5.56
CA LEU A 49 10.54 -11.50 -7.01
C LEU A 49 11.71 -10.82 -7.74
N GLY A 50 12.79 -10.47 -7.03
CA GLY A 50 13.97 -9.83 -7.64
C GLY A 50 13.69 -8.48 -8.31
N VAL A 51 12.60 -7.81 -7.93
CA VAL A 51 12.19 -6.54 -8.56
C VAL A 51 13.22 -5.45 -8.22
N PRO A 52 13.73 -4.66 -9.18
CA PRO A 52 14.82 -3.71 -8.95
C PRO A 52 14.54 -2.62 -7.89
N LEU A 53 15.60 -2.00 -7.34
CA LEU A 53 15.43 -1.00 -6.27
C LEU A 53 14.89 0.33 -6.81
N TRP A 54 15.21 0.66 -8.06
CA TRP A 54 14.77 1.89 -8.72
C TRP A 54 13.24 1.97 -8.87
N THR A 55 12.49 0.87 -8.72
CA THR A 55 11.03 0.87 -8.79
C THR A 55 10.36 1.26 -7.46
N VAL A 56 11.12 1.42 -6.37
CA VAL A 56 10.56 1.79 -5.05
C VAL A 56 9.73 3.09 -5.08
N PRO A 57 10.17 4.18 -5.75
CA PRO A 57 9.34 5.39 -5.88
C PRO A 57 7.98 5.14 -6.55
N VAL A 58 7.92 4.21 -7.51
CA VAL A 58 6.65 3.81 -8.16
C VAL A 58 5.73 3.14 -7.14
N PHE A 59 6.24 2.23 -6.32
CA PHE A 59 5.44 1.54 -5.30
C PHE A 59 5.00 2.48 -4.17
N ILE A 60 5.83 3.45 -3.77
CA ILE A 60 5.41 4.50 -2.83
C ILE A 60 4.27 5.32 -3.42
N THR A 61 4.40 5.74 -4.69
CA THR A 61 3.36 6.51 -5.39
C THR A 61 2.05 5.72 -5.46
N LEU A 62 2.10 4.44 -5.81
CA LEU A 62 0.94 3.54 -5.81
C LEU A 62 0.36 3.33 -4.41
N GLY A 63 1.20 3.25 -3.38
CA GLY A 63 0.76 3.14 -1.99
C GLY A 63 -0.01 4.37 -1.53
N VAL A 64 0.53 5.57 -1.80
CA VAL A 64 -0.15 6.84 -1.49
C VAL A 64 -1.44 6.98 -2.29
N ALA A 65 -1.41 6.69 -3.60
CA ALA A 65 -2.60 6.72 -4.44
C ALA A 65 -3.66 5.73 -3.96
N GLY A 66 -3.28 4.50 -3.63
CA GLY A 66 -4.16 3.48 -3.07
C GLY A 66 -4.79 3.92 -1.75
N GLN A 67 -4.03 4.50 -0.83
CA GLN A 67 -4.55 5.02 0.44
C GLN A 67 -5.55 6.17 0.24
N ALA A 68 -5.27 7.06 -0.72
CA ALA A 68 -6.13 8.20 -1.05
C ALA A 68 -7.43 7.77 -1.74
N LEU A 69 -7.34 6.89 -2.74
CA LEU A 69 -8.49 6.33 -3.46
C LEU A 69 -9.31 5.41 -2.55
N GLY A 70 -8.64 4.58 -1.77
CA GLY A 70 -9.22 3.72 -0.74
C GLY A 70 -10.09 4.56 0.19
N ALA A 71 -9.57 5.65 0.76
CA ALA A 71 -10.36 6.50 1.65
C ALA A 71 -11.71 7.01 1.06
N ARG A 72 -11.88 6.98 -0.27
CA ARG A 72 -13.08 7.46 -0.98
C ARG A 72 -14.09 6.39 -1.39
N LEU A 73 -13.78 5.08 -1.35
CA LEU A 73 -14.78 4.07 -1.76
C LEU A 73 -15.98 4.07 -0.77
N ARG A 74 -17.03 3.30 -1.00
CA ARG A 74 -18.23 3.31 -0.12
C ARG A 74 -18.82 1.95 0.20
N TRP A 75 -18.14 0.87 -0.18
CA TRP A 75 -18.45 -0.48 0.25
C TRP A 75 -17.94 -0.74 1.68
#